data_AF-A0A699IW35-F1
#
_entry.id   AF-A0A699IW35-F1
#
_cell.length_a   1.000
_cell.length_b   1.000
_cell.length_c   1.000
_cell.angle_alpha   90.00
_cell.angle_beta   90.00
_cell.angle_gamma   90.00
#
_symmetry.space_group_name_H-M   'P 1'
#
loop_
_entity.id
_entity.type
_entity.pdbx_description
1 polymer ?
#
loop_
_entity_poly.entity_id
_entity_poly.type
_entity_poly.pdbx_seq_one_letter_code
_entity_poly.pdbx_strand_id
1 'polypeptide(L)'
;MSFKEGPRSPLQPPTYGNLITILSIDGGGVRGIIPSVILEFLETELQKLDGEDARLADYFDVIAGTSTGGLVTSMLTTPDEEGHPIFAAVNFVI
;
A
#
# COMPACT_ATOMS: atom_id res chain seq x y z
N MET A 1 16.84 -14.48 -35.26
CA MET A 1 15.62 -13.67 -35.14
C MET A 1 15.66 -13.00 -33.78
N SER A 2 15.99 -11.72 -33.71
CA SER A 2 16.10 -10.97 -32.44
C SER A 2 14.73 -10.36 -32.14
N PHE A 3 14.11 -10.80 -31.05
CA PHE A 3 12.97 -10.10 -30.47
C PHE A 3 13.50 -8.79 -29.87
N LYS A 4 13.23 -7.67 -30.53
CA LYS A 4 13.43 -6.34 -29.93
C LYS A 4 12.31 -6.12 -28.92
N GLU A 5 12.64 -6.10 -27.64
CA GLU A 5 11.75 -5.59 -26.60
C GLU A 5 11.39 -4.14 -26.93
N GLY A 6 10.09 -3.86 -27.03
CA GLY A 6 9.56 -2.50 -27.16
C GLY A 6 9.84 -1.65 -25.91
N PRO A 7 9.49 -0.35 -25.93
CA PRO A 7 9.77 0.54 -24.81
C PRO A 7 9.12 -0.02 -23.53
N ARG A 8 9.95 -0.25 -22.51
CA ARG A 8 9.49 -0.73 -21.20
C ARG A 8 8.45 0.26 -20.67
N SER A 9 7.30 -0.27 -20.28
CA SER A 9 6.26 0.44 -19.52
C SER A 9 6.93 1.24 -18.39
N PRO A 10 6.54 2.49 -18.12
CA PRO A 10 7.15 3.32 -17.08
C PRO A 10 6.82 2.84 -15.65
N LEU A 11 6.07 1.75 -15.50
CA LEU A 11 5.75 1.17 -14.21
C LEU A 11 6.91 0.29 -13.75
N GLN A 12 7.30 0.45 -12.49
CA GLN A 12 8.25 -0.47 -11.86
C GLN A 12 7.75 -1.92 -12.04
N PRO A 13 8.66 -2.87 -12.29
CA PRO A 13 8.28 -4.27 -12.34
C PRO A 13 7.62 -4.68 -11.02
N PRO A 14 6.65 -5.60 -11.03
CA PRO A 14 5.95 -6.03 -9.82
C PRO A 14 6.93 -6.41 -8.72
N THR A 15 6.66 -5.96 -7.50
CA THR A 15 7.47 -6.25 -6.32
C THR A 15 7.48 -7.75 -6.03
N TYR A 16 6.36 -8.45 -6.33
CA TYR A 16 6.24 -9.90 -6.24
C TYR A 16 5.55 -10.52 -7.47
N GLY A 17 6.23 -11.46 -8.13
CA GLY A 17 5.66 -12.26 -9.21
C GLY A 17 5.44 -11.49 -10.52
N ASN A 18 4.39 -11.85 -11.27
CA ASN A 18 4.09 -11.31 -12.60
C ASN A 18 2.80 -10.47 -12.63
N LEU A 19 2.26 -10.12 -11.46
CA LEU A 19 0.99 -9.41 -11.31
C LEU A 19 1.23 -8.06 -10.65
N ILE A 20 0.57 -7.01 -11.14
CA ILE A 20 0.61 -5.68 -10.51
C ILE A 20 -0.51 -5.59 -9.47
N THR A 21 -0.17 -5.20 -8.24
CA THR A 21 -1.13 -5.03 -7.14
C THR A 21 -1.43 -3.55 -6.89
N ILE A 22 -2.72 -3.22 -6.78
CA ILE A 22 -3.17 -1.83 -6.62
C ILE A 22 -4.16 -1.73 -5.45
N LEU A 23 -3.89 -0.81 -4.52
CA LEU A 23 -4.79 -0.42 -3.44
C LEU A 23 -5.35 0.99 -3.70
N SER A 24 -6.67 1.14 -3.69
CA SER A 24 -7.35 2.43 -3.84
C SER A 24 -8.25 2.72 -2.64
N ILE A 25 -8.10 3.90 -2.05
CA ILE A 25 -8.79 4.32 -0.83
C ILE A 25 -9.66 5.56 -1.13
N ASP A 26 -10.97 5.38 -1.06
CA ASP A 26 -11.94 6.44 -1.29
C ASP A 26 -11.92 7.50 -0.18
N GLY A 27 -12.27 8.73 -0.56
CA GLY A 27 -12.50 9.81 0.39
C GLY A 27 -13.81 9.65 1.16
N GLY A 28 -13.86 10.15 2.38
CA GLY A 28 -15.06 10.00 3.24
C GLY A 28 -15.19 11.01 4.37
N GLY A 29 -14.24 11.94 4.52
CA GLY A 29 -14.18 12.78 5.72
C GLY A 29 -14.00 11.90 6.96
N VAL A 30 -14.82 12.13 7.97
CA VAL A 30 -14.84 11.32 9.20
C VAL A 30 -15.14 9.83 8.94
N ARG A 31 -15.79 9.49 7.81
CA ARG A 31 -16.06 8.09 7.43
C ARG A 31 -14.81 7.35 6.95
N GLY A 32 -13.66 8.02 6.86
CA GLY A 32 -12.36 7.39 6.63
C GLY A 32 -12.03 6.30 7.66
N ILE A 33 -12.68 6.29 8.83
CA ILE A 33 -12.55 5.20 9.80
C ILE A 33 -12.98 3.83 9.25
N ILE A 34 -13.94 3.79 8.31
CA ILE A 34 -14.41 2.54 7.72
C ILE A 34 -13.29 1.85 6.92
N PRO A 35 -12.66 2.49 5.91
CA PRO A 35 -11.52 1.88 5.24
C PRO A 35 -10.34 1.68 6.19
N SER A 36 -10.09 2.53 7.20
CA SER A 36 -9.02 2.32 8.17
C SER A 36 -9.14 0.98 8.92
N VAL A 37 -10.33 0.63 9.41
CA VAL A 37 -10.57 -0.65 10.11
C VAL A 37 -10.34 -1.84 9.17
N ILE A 38 -10.72 -1.72 7.89
CA ILE A 38 -10.48 -2.78 6.89
C ILE A 38 -8.99 -2.95 6.63
N LEU A 39 -8.25 -1.83 6.52
CA LEU A 39 -6.80 -1.84 6.28
C LEU A 39 -6.03 -2.38 7.49
N GLU A 40 -6.45 -2.05 8.70
CA GLU A 40 -5.90 -2.61 9.95
C GLU A 40 -6.08 -4.13 9.99
N PHE A 41 -7.29 -4.62 9.69
CA PHE A 41 -7.56 -6.05 9.63
C PHE A 41 -6.68 -6.74 8.57
N LEU A 42 -6.60 -6.15 7.37
CA LEU A 42 -5.79 -6.69 6.28
C LEU A 42 -4.31 -6.78 6.66
N GLU A 43 -3.74 -5.70 7.21
CA GLU A 43 -2.34 -5.68 7.64
C GLU A 43 -2.07 -6.70 8.75
N THR A 44 -3.00 -6.84 9.70
CA THR A 44 -2.91 -7.85 10.77
C THR A 44 -2.89 -9.27 10.21
N GLU A 45 -3.70 -9.58 9.20
CA GLU A 45 -3.69 -10.90 8.56
C GLU A 45 -2.39 -11.15 7.78
N LEU A 46 -1.85 -10.14 7.10
CA LEU A 46 -0.55 -10.24 6.43
C LEU A 46 0.59 -10.47 7.44
N GLN A 47 0.57 -9.76 8.57
CA GLN A 47 1.56 -9.93 9.64
C GLN A 47 1.53 -11.33 10.26
N LYS A 48 0.35 -11.96 10.37
CA LYS A 48 0.22 -13.35 10.82
C LYS A 48 0.85 -14.35 9.85
N LEU A 49 0.89 -14.02 8.55
CA LEU A 49 1.43 -14.89 7.51
C LEU A 49 2.94 -14.70 7.33
N ASP A 50 3.40 -13.45 7.27
CA ASP A 50 4.76 -13.11 6.82
C ASP A 50 5.63 -12.45 7.90
N GLY A 51 5.07 -12.12 9.07
CA GLY A 51 5.79 -11.58 10.23
C GLY A 51 5.32 -10.18 10.66
N GLU A 52 5.64 -9.79 11.90
CA GLU A 52 5.16 -8.53 12.50
C GLU A 52 5.62 -7.25 11.77
N ASP A 53 6.70 -7.35 10.99
CA ASP A 53 7.24 -6.23 10.21
C ASP A 53 6.54 -6.02 8.86
N ALA A 54 5.66 -6.94 8.45
CA ALA A 54 4.90 -6.81 7.22
C ALA A 54 4.02 -5.54 7.24
N ARG A 55 4.09 -4.74 6.17
CA ARG A 55 3.28 -3.53 5.98
C ARG A 55 2.55 -3.61 4.65
N LEU A 56 1.42 -2.92 4.54
CA LEU A 56 0.66 -2.86 3.27
C LEU A 56 1.51 -2.39 2.08
N ALA A 57 2.47 -1.47 2.30
CA ALA A 57 3.34 -0.97 1.25
C ALA A 57 4.26 -2.05 0.63
N ASP A 58 4.53 -3.15 1.34
CA ASP A 58 5.36 -4.24 0.83
C ASP A 58 4.63 -5.11 -0.20
N TYR A 59 3.29 -5.07 -0.21
CA TYR A 59 2.44 -5.92 -1.03
C TYR A 59 1.78 -5.19 -2.20
N PHE A 60 1.70 -3.87 -2.16
CA PHE A 60 1.02 -3.06 -3.16
C PHE A 60 2.01 -2.21 -3.97
N ASP A 61 2.14 -2.50 -5.26
CA ASP A 61 2.98 -1.72 -6.17
C ASP A 61 2.47 -0.27 -6.33
N VAL A 62 1.16 -0.07 -6.19
CA VAL A 62 0.52 1.24 -6.25
C VAL A 62 -0.49 1.39 -5.14
N ILE A 63 -0.36 2.47 -4.36
CA ILE A 63 -1.37 2.89 -3.39
C ILE A 63 -1.86 4.30 -3.78
N ALA A 64 -3.17 4.45 -3.92
CA ALA A 64 -3.81 5.69 -4.28
C ALA A 64 -4.96 6.01 -3.33
N GLY A 65 -5.20 7.31 -3.07
CA GLY A 65 -6.35 7.73 -2.30
C GLY A 65 -6.74 9.18 -2.53
N THR A 66 -8.02 9.48 -2.33
CA THR A 66 -8.57 10.83 -2.54
C THR A 66 -9.05 11.43 -1.22
N SER A 67 -8.78 12.72 -0.98
CA SER A 67 -9.18 13.42 0.25
C SER A 67 -8.63 12.71 1.50
N THR A 68 -9.48 12.30 2.46
CA THR A 68 -9.05 11.53 3.64
C THR A 68 -8.37 10.21 3.28
N GLY A 69 -8.77 9.55 2.18
CA GLY A 69 -8.07 8.37 1.69
C GLY A 69 -6.65 8.68 1.21
N GLY A 70 -6.41 9.90 0.72
CA GLY A 70 -5.07 10.38 0.34
C GLY A 70 -4.17 10.65 1.55
N LEU A 71 -4.75 11.10 2.67
CA LEU A 71 -4.02 11.22 3.94
C LEU A 71 -3.60 9.84 4.47
N VAL A 72 -4.53 8.87 4.48
CA VAL A 72 -4.23 7.47 4.85
C VAL A 72 -3.16 6.88 3.95
N THR A 73 -3.29 7.08 2.62
CA THR A 73 -2.26 6.67 1.64
C THR A 73 -0.90 7.27 1.98
N SER A 74 -0.84 8.58 2.26
CA SER A 74 0.41 9.25 2.60
C SER A 74 1.04 8.65 3.85
N MET A 75 0.25 8.36 4.88
CA MET A 75 0.77 7.74 6.10
C MET A 75 1.31 6.33 5.85
N LEU A 76 0.64 5.52 5.04
CA LEU A 76 1.07 4.17 4.67
C LEU A 76 2.35 4.14 3.80
N THR A 77 2.66 5.20 3.08
CA THR A 77 3.80 5.24 2.14
C THR A 77 4.90 6.21 2.53
N THR A 78 4.78 6.92 3.67
CA THR A 78 5.83 7.84 4.12
C THR A 78 7.00 7.01 4.65
N PRO A 79 8.21 7.14 4.08
CA PRO A 79 9.37 6.40 4.56
C PRO A 79 9.93 7.01 5.85
N ASP A 80 10.46 6.15 6.73
CA ASP A 80 11.36 6.53 7.82
C ASP A 80 12.79 6.74 7.29
N GLU A 81 13.75 6.94 8.19
CA GLU A 81 15.17 7.12 7.82
C GLU A 81 15.78 5.87 7.14
N GLU A 82 15.15 4.71 7.28
CA GLU A 82 15.57 3.42 6.75
C GLU A 82 14.79 3.03 5.47
N GLY A 83 13.78 3.82 5.09
CA GLY A 83 12.96 3.61 3.90
C GLY A 83 11.67 2.81 4.14
N HIS A 84 11.34 2.48 5.39
CA HIS A 84 10.14 1.73 5.74
C HIS A 84 8.96 2.65 6.05
N PRO A 85 7.70 2.21 5.84
CA PRO A 85 6.53 2.98 6.26
C PRO A 85 6.55 3.35 7.75
N ILE A 86 6.52 4.65 8.06
CA ILE A 86 6.49 5.15 9.46
C ILE A 86 5.19 4.79 10.20
N PHE A 87 4.10 4.52 9.49
CA PHE A 87 2.79 4.22 10.10
C PHE A 87 2.27 2.86 9.65
N ALA A 88 1.98 2.02 10.64
CA ALA A 88 1.13 0.83 10.49
C ALA A 88 -0.36 1.23 10.40
N ALA A 89 -1.17 0.41 9.76
CA ALA A 89 -2.59 0.65 9.53
C ALA A 89 -3.39 0.79 10.85
N VAL A 90 -2.95 0.11 11.91
CA VAL A 90 -3.51 0.20 13.27
C VAL A 90 -3.50 1.62 13.85
N ASN A 91 -2.59 2.49 13.39
CA ASN A 91 -2.46 3.85 13.91
C ASN A 91 -3.52 4.83 13.38
N PHE A 92 -4.43 4.40 12.51
CA PHE A 92 -5.44 5.28 11.90
C PHE A 92 -6.79 5.27 12.60
N VAL A 93 -7.02 4.34 13.52
CA VAL A 93 -8.26 4.24 14.28
C VAL A 93 -8.08 4.99 15.60
N ILE A 94 -8.80 6.11 15.72
CA ILE A 94 -8.94 6.90 16.96
C ILE A 94 -10.01 6.34 17.87
#